data_AF-A0A530GV19-F1
#
_entry.id   AF-A0A530GV19-F1
#
_cell.length_a   1.000
_cell.length_b   1.000
_cell.length_c   1.000
_cell.angle_alpha   90.00
_cell.angle_beta   90.00
_cell.angle_gamma   90.00
#
_symmetry.space_group_name_H-M   'P 1'
#
loop_
_entity.id
_entity.type
_entity.pdbx_description
1 polymer ?
#
loop_
_entity_poly.entity_id
_entity_poly.type
_entity_poly.pdbx_seq_one_letter_code
_entity_poly.pdbx_strand_id
1 'polypeptide(L)' 'PDMLFGEVTDCEFAGAVCTVAVRLLNSPDPPDAAAIGNTPLVLRRTGMDAPSIGEIVRLTVTGKAHVFA' A
#
# COMPACT_ATOMS: atom_id res chain seq x y z
N PRO A 1 7.40 15.22 -5.95
CA PRO A 1 6.71 14.13 -5.24
C PRO A 1 7.44 12.82 -5.50
N ASP A 2 8.05 12.24 -4.47
CA ASP A 2 8.75 10.97 -4.60
C ASP A 2 7.76 9.86 -4.92
N MET A 3 8.08 9.10 -5.96
CA MET A 3 7.20 8.07 -6.51
C MET A 3 7.41 6.78 -5.70
N LEU A 4 6.38 6.35 -4.95
CA LEU A 4 6.43 5.13 -4.15
C LEU A 4 5.84 3.95 -4.94
N PHE A 5 6.47 2.79 -4.82
CA PHE A 5 6.01 1.55 -5.43
C PHE A 5 5.67 0.53 -4.35
N GLY A 6 4.65 -0.28 -4.62
CA GLY A 6 4.30 -1.41 -3.78
C GLY A 6 3.95 -2.64 -4.62
N GLU A 7 4.16 -3.81 -4.04
CA GLU A 7 3.69 -5.09 -4.59
C GLU A 7 2.40 -5.50 -3.87
N VAL A 8 1.38 -5.90 -4.62
CA VAL A 8 0.13 -6.40 -4.05
C VAL A 8 0.37 -7.75 -3.40
N THR A 9 0.15 -7.85 -2.10
CA THR A 9 0.30 -9.10 -1.33
C THR A 9 -1.03 -9.77 -1.06
N ASP A 10 -2.12 -8.99 -1.02
CA ASP A 10 -3.48 -9.51 -0.82
C ASP A 10 -4.53 -8.59 -1.44
N CYS A 11 -5.67 -9.16 -1.83
CA CYS A 11 -6.82 -8.42 -2.37
C CYS A 11 -8.13 -9.10 -1.98
N GLU A 12 -8.88 -8.48 -1.08
CA GLU A 12 -10.19 -8.95 -0.62
C GLU A 12 -11.32 -8.13 -1.25
N PHE A 13 -12.27 -8.80 -1.88
CA PHE A 13 -13.42 -8.16 -2.52
C PHE A 13 -14.65 -8.21 -1.60
N ALA A 14 -15.25 -7.05 -1.34
CA ALA A 14 -16.42 -6.89 -0.48
C ALA A 14 -17.53 -6.10 -1.20
N GLY A 15 -17.86 -6.49 -2.44
CA GLY A 15 -18.89 -5.84 -3.26
C GLY A 15 -18.36 -4.64 -4.03
N ALA A 16 -18.89 -3.44 -3.80
CA ALA A 16 -18.46 -2.25 -4.57
C ALA A 16 -17.02 -1.79 -4.28
N VAL A 17 -16.41 -2.31 -3.21
CA VAL A 17 -15.08 -1.94 -2.71
C VAL A 17 -14.23 -3.19 -2.58
N CYS A 18 -12.93 -3.06 -2.87
CA CYS A 18 -11.94 -4.04 -2.46
C CYS A 18 -10.91 -3.42 -1.50
N THR A 19 -10.44 -4.27 -0.60
CA THR A 19 -9.32 -4.01 0.31
C THR A 19 -8.07 -4.62 -0.31
N VAL A 20 -7.05 -3.79 -0.53
CA VAL A 20 -5.78 -4.22 -1.15
C VAL A 20 -4.66 -4.02 -0.14
N ALA A 21 -3.90 -5.07 0.13
CA ALA A 21 -2.70 -5.00 0.96
C ALA A 21 -1.48 -4.90 0.03
N VAL A 22 -0.62 -3.91 0.27
CA VAL A 22 0.61 -3.72 -0.52
C VAL A 22 1.86 -3.69 0.36
N ARG A 23 2.90 -4.39 -0.08
CA ARG A 23 4.25 -4.31 0.49
C ARG A 23 5.03 -3.21 -0.21
N LEU A 24 5.52 -2.22 0.53
CA LEU A 24 6.33 -1.12 -0.02
C LEU A 24 7.69 -1.62 -0.50
N LEU A 25 8.12 -1.20 -1.69
CA LEU A 25 9.36 -1.66 -2.32
C LEU A 25 10.52 -0.67 -2.21
N ASN A 26 10.22 0.61 -2.01
CA ASN A 26 11.22 1.69 -1.99
C ASN A 26 11.05 2.63 -0.78
N SER A 27 10.74 2.07 0.40
CA SER A 27 10.73 2.85 1.63
C SER A 27 12.17 3.32 1.96
N PRO A 28 12.39 4.62 2.23
CA PRO A 28 13.71 5.14 2.58
C PRO A 28 14.15 4.80 4.01
N ASP A 29 13.26 4.22 4.84
CA ASP A 29 13.56 3.93 6.24
C ASP A 29 14.54 2.75 6.43
N PRO A 30 15.46 2.84 7.41
CA PRO A 30 16.44 1.79 7.70
C PRO A 30 15.76 0.49 8.18
N PRO A 31 16.41 -0.67 7.96
CA PRO A 31 15.84 -1.99 8.26
C PRO A 31 15.46 -2.21 9.73
N ASP A 32 15.94 -1.41 10.68
CA ASP A 32 15.54 -1.49 12.09
C ASP A 32 14.15 -0.85 12.37
N ALA A 33 13.61 -0.06 11.43
CA ALA A 33 12.21 0.36 11.41
C ALA A 33 11.27 -0.70 10.79
N ALA A 34 11.80 -1.87 10.39
CA ALA A 34 11.09 -2.91 9.65
C ALA A 34 9.97 -3.63 10.42
N ALA A 35 9.79 -3.37 11.71
CA ALA A 35 8.57 -3.79 12.41
C ALA A 35 7.31 -3.19 11.75
N ILE A 36 7.40 -1.95 11.25
CA ILE A 36 6.39 -1.31 10.38
C ILE A 36 6.68 -1.60 8.91
N GLY A 37 7.95 -1.72 8.50
CA GLY A 37 8.34 -1.99 7.10
C GLY A 37 7.80 -3.31 6.53
N ASN A 38 7.50 -4.30 7.37
CA ASN A 38 6.83 -5.55 6.95
C ASN A 38 5.31 -5.55 7.15
N THR A 39 4.74 -4.50 7.76
CA THR A 39 3.29 -4.36 7.87
C THR A 39 2.76 -3.85 6.53
N PRO A 40 1.92 -4.60 5.82
CA PRO A 40 1.42 -4.16 4.53
C PRO A 40 0.56 -2.91 4.68
N LEU A 41 0.73 -1.96 3.75
CA LEU A 41 -0.14 -0.81 3.65
C LEU A 41 -1.51 -1.27 3.12
N VAL A 42 -2.56 -1.04 3.91
CA VAL A 42 -3.92 -1.43 3.54
C VAL A 42 -4.64 -0.26 2.87
N LEU A 43 -5.13 -0.49 1.66
CA LEU A 43 -5.81 0.48 0.82
C LEU A 43 -7.24 0.03 0.56
N ARG A 44 -8.16 0.98 0.42
CA ARG A 44 -9.52 0.73 -0.08
C ARG A 44 -9.70 1.40 -1.42
N ARG A 45 -10.21 0.66 -2.40
CA ARG A 45 -10.53 1.18 -3.74
C ARG A 45 -11.83 0.58 -4.26
N THR A 46 -12.30 1.06 -5.40
CA THR A 46 -13.41 0.43 -6.12
C THR A 46 -13.06 -1.02 -6.47
N GLY A 47 -14.04 -1.92 -6.34
CA GLY A 47 -13.87 -3.32 -6.71
C GLY A 47 -13.70 -3.57 -8.22
N MET A 48 -14.02 -2.57 -9.04
CA MET A 48 -13.69 -2.58 -10.47
C MET A 48 -12.18 -2.40 -10.68
N ASP A 49 -11.61 -3.23 -11.55
CA ASP A 49 -10.19 -3.25 -11.93
C ASP A 49 -9.24 -3.44 -10.74
N ALA A 50 -9.63 -4.24 -9.75
CA ALA A 50 -8.78 -4.59 -8.62
C ALA A 50 -7.48 -5.25 -9.13
N PRO A 51 -6.30 -4.83 -8.61
CA PRO A 51 -5.02 -5.35 -9.07
C PRO A 51 -4.83 -6.80 -8.61
N SER A 52 -4.03 -7.55 -9.35
CA SER A 52 -3.74 -8.95 -9.02
C SER A 52 -2.66 -9.05 -7.93
N ILE A 53 -2.68 -10.13 -7.14
CA ILE A 53 -1.58 -10.45 -6.23
C ILE A 53 -0.29 -10.60 -7.05
N GLY A 54 0.81 -9.99 -6.57
CA GLY A 54 2.11 -9.92 -7.23
C GLY A 54 2.26 -8.74 -8.21
N GLU A 55 1.19 -7.99 -8.48
CA GLU A 55 1.27 -6.81 -9.36
C GLU A 55 2.01 -5.65 -8.69
N ILE A 56 2.84 -4.94 -9.46
CA ILE A 56 3.54 -3.74 -8.98
C ILE A 56 2.71 -2.51 -9.28
N VAL A 57 2.32 -1.80 -8.22
CA VAL A 57 1.48 -0.62 -8.29
C VAL A 57 2.24 0.64 -7.86
N ARG A 58 1.84 1.77 -8.45
CA ARG A 58 2.33 3.09 -8.04
C ARG A 58 1.42 3.67 -6.96
N LEU A 59 2.01 4.14 -5.87
CA LEU A 59 1.31 4.75 -4.75
C LEU A 59 1.51 6.26 -4.77
N THR A 60 0.45 7.00 -4.41
CA THR A 60 0.49 8.45 -4.26
C THR A 60 -0.19 8.84 -2.96
N VAL A 61 0.44 9.74 -2.22
CA VAL A 61 -0.12 10.32 -0.99
C VAL A 61 -0.72 11.68 -1.34
N THR A 62 -1.96 11.91 -0.92
CA THR A 62 -2.63 13.20 -1.06
C THR A 62 -2.78 13.84 0.32
N GLY A 63 -2.52 15.14 0.42
CA GLY A 63 -2.58 15.87 1.70
C GLY A 63 -1.33 15.70 2.58
N LYS A 64 -1.45 16.05 3.87
CA LYS A 64 -0.39 15.89 4.87
C LYS A 64 -0.64 14.63 5.68
N ALA A 65 0.42 13.86 5.92
CA ALA A 65 0.37 12.72 6.83
C ALA A 65 0.05 13.19 8.25
N HIS A 66 -0.74 12.39 8.97
CA HIS A 66 -0.90 12.56 10.41
C HIS A 66 0.40 12.12 11.10
N VAL A 67 0.92 12.98 11.97
CA VAL A 67 2.07 12.68 12.82
C VAL A 67 1.56 12.56 14.24
N PHE A 68 1.64 11.36 14.81
CA PHE A 68 1.37 11.13 16.22
C PHE A 68 2.69 11.35 16.99
N ALA A 69 2.60 12.08 18.10
CA ALA A 69 3.73 12.34 19.01
C ALA A 69 3.80 11.30 20.12
#